data_AF-A0AAE1GVP8-F1
#
_entry.id   AF-A0AAE1GVP8-F1
#
_cell.length_a   1.000
_cell.length_b   1.000
_cell.length_c   1.000
_cell.angle_alpha   90.00
_cell.angle_beta   90.00
_cell.angle_gamma   90.00
#
_symmetry.space_group_name_H-M   'P 1'
#
loop_
_entity.id
_entity.type
_entity.pdbx_description
1 polymer ?
#
loop_
_entity_poly.entity_id
_entity_poly.type
_entity_poly.pdbx_seq_one_letter_code
_entity_poly.pdbx_strand_id
1 'polypeptide(L)' 'MYLKKSDPRVGTTALLSAMYTVFLREHNRLATELQMINPHWNDETLFQETRRIVIAEFQSITYGEWLPWLIGELSSPGMG' A
#
# COMPACT_ATOMS: atom_id res chain seq x y z
N MET A 1 11.24 -2.90 14.52
CA MET A 1 10.86 -1.50 14.79
C MET A 1 11.57 -0.60 13.79
N TYR A 2 11.08 -0.53 12.55
CA TYR A 2 11.73 0.23 11.49
C TYR A 2 10.65 0.93 10.66
N LEU A 3 10.51 2.23 10.89
CA LEU A 3 10.34 3.27 9.87
C LEU A 3 9.95 4.56 10.58
N LYS A 4 10.94 5.46 10.74
CA LYS A 4 10.75 6.83 11.14
C LYS A 4 10.28 7.62 9.91
N LYS A 5 9.10 8.24 10.06
CA LYS A 5 8.44 9.20 9.16
C LYS A 5 9.43 9.95 8.25
N SER A 6 9.49 9.59 6.98
CA SER A 6 10.46 10.10 6.00
C SER A 6 9.88 11.07 4.96
N ASP A 7 8.62 11.52 5.10
CA ASP A 7 7.99 12.47 4.16
C ASP A 7 7.47 13.74 4.88
N PRO A 8 7.90 14.96 4.49
CA PRO A 8 7.46 16.24 5.05
C PRO A 8 6.01 16.64 4.71
N ARG A 9 5.31 15.92 3.82
CA ARG A 9 3.91 16.20 3.46
C ARG A 9 2.89 15.49 4.36
N VAL A 10 3.35 14.69 5.33
CA VAL A 10 2.49 13.98 6.27
C VAL A 10 1.90 15.00 7.27
N GLY A 11 0.82 15.66 6.82
CA GLY A 11 0.13 16.74 7.51
C GLY A 11 -0.77 17.64 6.63
N THR A 12 -0.82 17.46 5.29
CA THR A 12 -1.49 18.42 4.38
C THR A 12 -3.00 18.25 4.22
N THR A 13 -3.58 17.10 4.60
CA THR A 13 -5.03 16.90 4.77
C THR A 13 -5.26 15.66 5.65
N ALA A 14 -6.30 15.66 6.50
CA ALA A 14 -6.57 14.55 7.42
C ALA A 14 -6.65 13.19 6.71
N LEU A 15 -7.17 13.17 5.48
CA LEU A 15 -7.28 11.98 4.64
C LEU A 15 -5.91 11.37 4.29
N LEU A 16 -4.95 12.17 3.86
CA LEU A 16 -3.61 11.69 3.49
C LEU A 16 -2.88 11.09 4.71
N SER A 17 -2.98 11.75 5.87
CA SER A 17 -2.40 11.25 7.12
C SER A 17 -3.08 9.95 7.60
N ALA A 18 -4.40 9.83 7.42
CA ALA A 18 -5.13 8.61 7.71
C ALA A 18 -4.68 7.46 6.79
N MET A 19 -4.59 7.68 5.48
CA MET A 19 -4.09 6.68 4.53
C MET A 19 -2.67 6.22 4.87
N TYR A 20 -1.76 7.16 5.18
CA TYR A 20 -0.41 6.81 5.63
C TYR A 20 -0.43 5.90 6.87
N THR A 21 -1.27 6.22 7.86
CA THR A 21 -1.39 5.44 9.10
C THR A 21 -1.94 4.03 8.83
N VAL A 22 -2.91 3.89 7.92
CA VAL A 22 -3.48 2.60 7.52
C VAL A 22 -2.40 1.71 6.88
N PHE A 23 -1.72 2.20 5.85
CA PHE A 23 -0.71 1.39 5.16
C PHE A 23 0.53 1.10 6.02
N LEU A 24 0.87 1.97 6.97
CA LEU A 24 1.94 1.69 7.93
C LEU A 24 1.56 0.54 8.90
N ARG A 25 0.31 0.51 9.37
CA ARG A 25 -0.18 -0.58 10.21
C ARG A 25 -0.24 -1.89 9.43
N GLU A 26 -0.67 -1.82 8.18
CA GLU A 26 -0.74 -3.00 7.31
C GLU A 26 0.64 -3.58 7.01
N HIS A 27 1.64 -2.72 6.76
CA HIS A 27 3.02 -3.15 6.64
C HIS A 27 3.49 -3.91 7.89
N ASN A 28 3.20 -3.40 9.10
CA ASN A 28 3.60 -4.09 10.33
C ASN A 28 2.86 -5.43 10.54
N ARG A 29 1.59 -5.51 10.14
CA ARG A 29 0.81 -6.75 10.17
C ARG A 29 1.43 -7.80 9.25
N LEU A 30 1.64 -7.45 7.98
CA LEU A 30 2.23 -8.33 6.97
C LEU A 30 3.66 -8.74 7.32
N ALA A 31 4.49 -7.83 7.85
CA ALA A 31 5.84 -8.17 8.29
C ALA A 31 5.82 -9.22 9.43
N THR A 32 4.88 -9.10 10.36
CA THR A 32 4.71 -10.08 11.45
C THR A 32 4.32 -11.45 10.89
N GLU A 33 3.36 -11.49 9.97
CA GLU A 33 2.90 -12.73 9.33
C GLU A 33 3.98 -13.39 8.47
N LEU A 34 4.68 -12.61 7.64
CA LEU A 34 5.77 -13.09 6.81
C LEU A 34 6.93 -13.62 7.62
N GLN A 35 7.26 -13.01 8.77
CA GLN A 35 8.30 -13.50 9.67
C GLN A 35 7.93 -14.83 10.32
N MET A 36 6.64 -15.04 10.64
CA MET A 36 6.16 -16.33 11.16
C MET A 36 6.25 -17.44 10.11
N ILE A 37 5.91 -17.13 8.85
CA ILE A 37 5.94 -18.09 7.74
C ILE A 37 7.38 -18.34 7.27
N ASN A 38 8.24 -17.32 7.30
CA ASN A 38 9.62 -17.37 6.85
C ASN A 38 10.62 -16.97 7.95
N PRO A 39 10.81 -17.80 9.00
CA PRO A 39 11.71 -17.47 10.11
C PRO A 39 13.18 -17.25 9.72
N HIS A 40 13.57 -17.72 8.54
CA HIS A 40 14.93 -17.66 8.01
C HIS A 40 15.23 -16.38 7.23
N TRP A 41 14.22 -15.54 6.95
CA TRP A 41 14.44 -14.25 6.29
C TRP A 41 15.16 -13.29 7.22
N ASN A 42 16.07 -12.51 6.66
CA ASN A 42 16.69 -11.39 7.36
C ASN A 42 15.80 -10.13 7.27
N ASP A 43 16.13 -9.13 8.07
CA ASP A 43 15.35 -7.88 8.17
C ASP A 43 15.14 -7.18 6.83
N GLU A 44 16.16 -7.17 5.95
CA GLU A 44 16.07 -6.50 4.65
C GLU A 44 15.12 -7.24 3.71
N THR A 45 15.23 -8.57 3.63
CA THR A 45 14.31 -9.39 2.84
C THR A 45 12.88 -9.23 3.35
N LEU A 46 12.68 -9.31 4.67
CA LEU A 46 11.37 -9.13 5.28
C LEU A 46 10.79 -7.75 4.92
N PHE A 47 11.59 -6.70 5.04
CA PHE A 47 11.16 -5.34 4.71
C PHE A 47 10.77 -5.18 3.23
N GLN A 48 11.61 -5.66 2.31
CA GLN A 48 11.35 -5.51 0.87
C GLN A 48 10.15 -6.32 0.41
N GLU A 49 9.98 -7.56 0.88
CA GLU A 49 8.83 -8.39 0.51
C GLU A 49 7.53 -7.82 1.11
N THR A 50 7.56 -7.38 2.37
CA THR A 50 6.41 -6.70 2.97
C THR A 50 6.05 -5.43 2.19
N ARG A 51 7.04 -4.61 1.83
CA ARG A 51 6.85 -3.39 1.03
C ARG A 51 6.26 -3.71 -0.35
N ARG A 52 6.71 -4.78 -0.99
CA ARG A 52 6.22 -5.22 -2.29
C ARG A 52 4.73 -5.57 -2.25
N ILE A 53 4.29 -6.29 -1.22
CA ILE A 53 2.87 -6.64 -1.04
C ILE A 53 2.02 -5.38 -0.81
N VAL A 54 2.44 -4.50 0.09
CA VAL A 54 1.70 -3.24 0.37
C VAL A 54 1.59 -2.36 -0.88
N ILE A 55 2.64 -2.29 -1.72
CA ILE A 55 2.58 -1.58 -3.00
C ILE A 55 1.56 -2.24 -3.93
N ALA A 56 1.52 -3.57 -4.01
CA ALA A 56 0.55 -4.28 -4.84
C ALA A 56 -0.89 -4.04 -4.36
N GLU A 57 -1.16 -4.04 -3.06
CA GLU A 57 -2.46 -3.69 -2.47
C GLU A 57 -2.86 -2.26 -2.83
N PHE A 58 -1.95 -1.30 -2.65
CA PHE A 58 -2.17 0.09 -3.01
C PHE A 58 -2.49 0.25 -4.50
N GLN A 59 -1.75 -0.43 -5.37
CA GLN A 59 -1.98 -0.43 -6.81
C GLN A 59 -3.31 -1.08 -7.18
N SER A 60 -3.69 -2.19 -6.53
CA SER A 60 -4.97 -2.85 -6.74
C SER A 60 -6.13 -1.93 -6.42
N ILE A 61 -6.10 -1.26 -5.26
CA ILE A 61 -7.13 -0.29 -4.88
C ILE A 61 -7.14 0.88 -5.87
N THR A 62 -5.96 1.45 -6.18
CA THR A 62 -5.85 2.64 -7.02
C THR A 62 -6.34 2.39 -8.44
N TYR A 63 -5.86 1.33 -9.09
CA TYR A 63 -6.12 1.07 -10.51
C TYR A 63 -7.32 0.15 -10.75
N GLY A 64 -7.64 -0.72 -9.79
CA GLY A 64 -8.77 -1.64 -9.89
C GLY A 64 -10.09 -1.04 -9.43
N GLU A 65 -10.07 -0.13 -8.45
CA GLU A 65 -11.30 0.40 -7.85
C GLU A 65 -11.43 1.91 -8.07
N TRP A 66 -10.47 2.68 -7.56
CA TRP A 66 -10.58 4.14 -7.51
C TRP A 66 -10.49 4.79 -8.89
N LEU A 67 -9.54 4.38 -9.72
CA LEU A 67 -9.34 4.97 -11.04
C LEU A 67 -10.53 4.75 -11.97
N PRO A 68 -11.08 3.52 -12.13
CA PRO A 68 -12.29 3.30 -12.93
C PRO A 68 -13.50 4.11 -12.42
N TRP A 69 -13.66 4.21 -11.10
CA TRP A 69 -14.72 5.03 -10.51
C TRP A 69 -14.54 6.52 -10.83
N LEU A 70 -13.30 7.02 -10.77
CA LEU A 70 -12.99 8.44 -10.97
C LEU A 70 -13.16 8.89 -12.43
N ILE A 71 -12.66 8.09 -13.38
CA ILE A 71 -12.65 8.48 -14.80
C ILE A 71 -13.93 8.08 -15.54
N GLY A 72 -14.81 7.29 -14.90
CA GLY A 72 -15.92 6.62 -15.56
C GLY A 72 -15.42 5.50 -16.47
N GLU A 73 -16.26 4.50 -16.74
CA GLU A 73 -15.93 3.34 -17.58
C GLU A 73 -15.42 3.78 -18.96
N LEU A 74 -14.11 3.91 -19.13
CA LEU A 74 -13.45 4.34 -20.38
C LEU A 74 -13.46 3.23 -21.45
N SER A 75 -14.30 2.21 -21.27
CA SER A 75 -14.46 1.08 -22.17
C SER A 75 -15.91 0.59 -22.19
N SER A 76 -16.81 1.40 -22.75
CA SER A 76 -17.73 0.84 -23.74
C SER A 76 -17.12 1.06 -25.12
N PRO A 77 -16.38 0.09 -25.70
CA PRO A 77 -16.03 0.14 -27.11
C PRO A 77 -17.33 -0.14 -27.89
N GLY A 78 -18.13 0.91 -28.12
CA GLY A 78 -19.44 0.71 -28.75
C GLY A 78 -20.40 1.88 -28.76
N MET A 79 -19.96 3.15 -28.69
CA MET A 79 -20.78 4.28 -29.14
C MET A 79 -19.89 5.37 -29.76
N GLY A 80 -19.91 5.47 -31.10
CA GLY A 80 -19.21 6.46 -31.91
C GLY A 80 -18.59 5.87 -33.16
#